data_AF-A0A350M401-F1
#
_entry.id   AF-A0A350M401-F1
#
_cell.length_a   1.000
_cell.length_b   1.000
_cell.length_c   1.000
_cell.angle_alpha   90.00
_cell.angle_beta   90.00
_cell.angle_gamma   90.00
#
_symmetry.space_group_name_H-M   'P 1'
#
loop_
_entity.id
_entity.type
_entity.pdbx_description
1 polymer ?
#
loop_
_entity_poly.entity_id
_entity_poly.type
_entity_poly.pdbx_seq_one_letter_code
_entity_poly.pdbx_strand_id
1 'polypeptide(L)'
;MDTKNFSNLLIKVAGIIIVIVSVKNIPYYIPFYQTLRLPLFVGTVIVPILLPVLIGVLMFTRPENITNKVVVGDCDNGTNGISSETFLKFEQIALSVLGFYLLFQSISDLVFHTAAFVQAKANLSYDIPQSGNLLILNPEFIATIIEFIFAFWLIFKVEGIVAVVNKIRMAGKN
;
A
#
# COMPACT_ATOMS: atom_id res chain seq x y z
N MET A 1 24.34 5.71 14.48
CA MET A 1 23.36 5.39 13.40
C MET A 1 23.11 6.69 12.67
N ASP A 2 23.19 6.73 11.34
CA ASP A 2 22.60 7.87 10.65
C ASP A 2 21.09 7.60 10.61
N THR A 3 20.43 7.91 11.73
CA THR A 3 18.97 7.79 11.97
C THR A 3 18.16 8.31 10.80
N LYS A 4 18.76 9.25 10.09
CA LYS A 4 18.36 9.83 8.83
C LYS A 4 18.15 8.81 7.70
N ASN A 5 19.08 7.87 7.49
CA ASN A 5 18.97 6.88 6.41
C ASN A 5 17.87 5.85 6.69
N PHE A 6 17.71 5.43 7.94
CA PHE A 6 16.63 4.54 8.34
C PHE A 6 15.26 5.24 8.27
N SER A 7 15.17 6.48 8.76
CA SER A 7 13.95 7.29 8.65
C SER A 7 13.56 7.54 7.19
N ASN A 8 14.54 7.84 6.33
CA ASN A 8 14.31 7.99 4.88
C ASN A 8 13.68 6.73 4.27
N LEU A 9 14.17 5.55 4.65
CA LEU A 9 13.63 4.28 4.17
C LEU A 9 12.19 4.08 4.67
N LEU A 10 11.93 4.28 5.95
CA LEU A 10 10.59 4.17 6.53
C LEU A 10 9.60 5.13 5.87
N ILE A 11 10.01 6.37 5.60
CA ILE A 11 9.18 7.37 4.92
C ILE A 11 8.87 6.94 3.48
N LYS A 12 9.84 6.36 2.75
CA LYS A 12 9.58 5.81 1.40
C LYS A 12 8.57 4.67 1.45
N VAL A 13 8.74 3.74 2.37
CA VAL A 13 7.84 2.58 2.53
C VAL A 13 6.44 3.07 2.90
N ALA A 14 6.31 3.98 3.87
CA ALA A 14 5.05 4.59 4.24
C ALA A 14 4.38 5.33 3.07
N GLY A 15 5.16 6.06 2.26
CA GLY A 15 4.67 6.73 1.06
C GLY A 15 4.08 5.74 0.04
N ILE A 16 4.76 4.62 -0.22
CA ILE A 16 4.26 3.56 -1.11
C ILE A 16 2.95 2.98 -0.57
N ILE A 17 2.88 2.68 0.74
CA ILE A 17 1.68 2.13 1.37
C ILE A 17 0.49 3.06 1.15
N ILE A 18 0.67 4.36 1.41
CA ILE A 18 -0.38 5.35 1.23
C ILE A 18 -0.87 5.34 -0.22
N VAL A 19 0.02 5.30 -1.21
CA VAL A 19 -0.37 5.25 -2.63
C VAL A 19 -1.18 3.99 -2.93
N ILE A 20 -0.70 2.81 -2.51
CA ILE A 20 -1.38 1.53 -2.76
C ILE A 20 -2.79 1.53 -2.17
N VAL A 21 -2.92 1.91 -0.90
CA VAL A 21 -4.23 1.97 -0.21
C VAL A 21 -5.18 2.95 -0.91
N SER A 22 -4.66 4.08 -1.38
CA SER A 22 -5.47 5.11 -2.03
C SER A 22 -5.98 4.65 -3.40
N VAL A 23 -5.13 4.00 -4.19
CA VAL A 23 -5.49 3.45 -5.50
C VAL A 23 -6.46 2.27 -5.34
N LYS A 24 -6.26 1.43 -4.33
CA LYS A 24 -7.17 0.32 -4.01
C LYS A 24 -8.60 0.78 -3.77
N ASN A 25 -8.79 1.96 -3.18
CA ASN A 25 -10.12 2.47 -2.89
C ASN A 25 -10.83 3.09 -4.11
N ILE A 26 -10.18 3.22 -5.28
CA ILE A 26 -10.82 3.82 -6.47
C ILE A 26 -12.13 3.11 -6.88
N PRO A 27 -12.22 1.75 -6.95
CA PRO A 27 -13.44 1.06 -7.34
C PRO A 27 -14.64 1.39 -6.46
N TYR A 28 -14.43 1.55 -5.15
CA TYR A 28 -15.46 1.93 -4.19
C TYR A 28 -16.15 3.25 -4.59
N TYR A 29 -15.42 4.17 -5.23
CA TYR A 29 -15.95 5.47 -5.61
C TYR A 29 -16.65 5.50 -6.99
N ILE A 30 -16.56 4.44 -7.80
CA ILE A 30 -17.16 4.38 -9.15
C ILE A 30 -18.68 4.66 -9.14
N PRO A 31 -19.49 4.09 -8.23
CA PRO A 31 -20.94 4.32 -8.21
C PRO A 31 -21.33 5.79 -7.96
N PHE A 32 -20.44 6.57 -7.34
CA PHE A 32 -20.70 7.96 -6.98
C PHE A 32 -20.55 8.93 -8.17
N TYR A 33 -19.91 8.50 -9.27
CA TYR A 33 -19.74 9.32 -10.47
C TYR A 33 -21.06 9.73 -11.12
N GLN A 34 -22.06 8.85 -11.10
CA GLN A 34 -23.36 9.10 -11.75
C GLN A 34 -24.39 9.77 -10.83
N THR A 35 -24.16 9.77 -9.52
CA THR A 35 -25.17 10.15 -8.52
C THR A 35 -24.89 11.49 -7.84
N LEU A 36 -23.62 11.94 -7.80
CA LEU A 36 -23.24 13.17 -7.12
C LEU A 36 -23.16 14.38 -8.07
N ARG A 37 -23.55 15.55 -7.57
CA ARG A 37 -23.28 16.83 -8.25
C ARG A 37 -21.77 17.11 -8.26
N LEU A 38 -21.28 17.79 -9.29
CA LEU A 38 -19.85 18.03 -9.51
C LEU A 38 -19.07 18.55 -8.27
N PRO A 39 -19.57 19.53 -7.49
CA PRO A 39 -18.85 20.00 -6.30
C PRO A 39 -18.73 18.91 -5.21
N LEU A 40 -19.78 18.12 -5.02
CA LEU A 40 -19.80 17.01 -4.06
C LEU A 40 -18.87 15.90 -4.53
N PHE A 41 -18.93 15.54 -5.81
CA PHE A 41 -18.05 14.52 -6.40
C PHE A 41 -16.57 14.86 -6.22
N VAL A 42 -16.17 16.11 -6.45
CA VAL A 42 -14.78 16.53 -6.23
C VAL A 42 -14.39 16.39 -4.75
N GLY A 43 -15.24 16.84 -3.84
CA GLY A 43 -14.96 16.81 -2.39
C GLY A 43 -14.95 15.41 -1.79
N THR A 44 -15.82 14.50 -2.27
CA THR A 44 -16.00 13.17 -1.67
C THR A 44 -15.27 12.05 -2.39
N VAL A 45 -14.89 12.24 -3.67
CA VAL A 45 -14.22 11.23 -4.48
C VAL A 45 -12.81 11.66 -4.88
N ILE A 46 -12.69 12.80 -5.56
CA ILE A 46 -11.39 13.22 -6.10
C ILE A 46 -10.41 13.56 -4.98
N VAL A 47 -10.80 14.41 -4.02
CA VAL A 47 -9.92 14.86 -2.94
C VAL A 47 -9.41 13.69 -2.08
N PRO A 48 -10.26 12.76 -1.59
CA PRO A 48 -9.81 11.65 -0.76
C PRO A 48 -8.90 10.63 -1.47
N ILE A 49 -8.90 10.58 -2.81
CA ILE A 49 -8.00 9.71 -3.58
C ILE A 49 -6.72 10.47 -3.93
N LEU A 50 -6.87 11.66 -4.53
CA LEU A 50 -5.77 12.42 -5.12
C LEU A 50 -4.82 12.92 -4.03
N LEU A 51 -5.35 13.41 -2.90
CA LEU A 51 -4.54 14.01 -1.85
C LEU A 51 -3.61 12.98 -1.18
N PRO A 52 -4.09 11.81 -0.73
CA PRO A 52 -3.22 10.73 -0.26
C PRO A 52 -2.21 10.25 -1.31
N VAL A 53 -2.60 10.10 -2.58
CA VAL A 53 -1.65 9.72 -3.65
C VAL A 53 -0.54 10.76 -3.79
N LEU A 54 -0.88 12.05 -3.82
CA LEU A 54 0.11 13.13 -3.88
C LEU A 54 1.04 13.13 -2.67
N ILE A 55 0.50 12.96 -1.46
CA ILE A 55 1.30 12.87 -0.23
C ILE A 55 2.23 11.66 -0.27
N GLY A 56 1.73 10.48 -0.65
CA GLY A 56 2.52 9.26 -0.73
C GLY A 56 3.64 9.34 -1.78
N VAL A 57 3.35 9.93 -2.95
CA VAL A 57 4.37 10.20 -3.98
C VAL A 57 5.41 11.20 -3.50
N LEU A 58 5.01 12.26 -2.80
CA LEU A 58 5.95 13.23 -2.21
C LEU A 58 6.83 12.58 -1.15
N MET A 59 6.28 11.73 -0.29
CA MET A 59 7.03 10.96 0.71
C MET A 59 8.03 10.01 0.05
N PHE A 60 7.64 9.35 -1.04
CA PHE A 60 8.50 8.42 -1.75
C PHE A 60 9.64 9.12 -2.52
N THR A 61 9.33 10.23 -3.21
CA THR A 61 10.29 10.96 -4.04
C THR A 61 11.21 11.89 -3.25
N ARG A 62 10.74 12.45 -2.12
CA ARG A 62 11.49 13.43 -1.31
C ARG A 62 11.53 13.08 0.18
N PRO A 63 11.95 11.86 0.56
CA PRO A 63 12.01 11.46 1.96
C PRO A 63 13.02 12.30 2.76
N GLU A 64 14.10 12.75 2.14
CA GLU A 64 15.15 13.55 2.79
C GLU A 64 14.61 14.87 3.34
N ASN A 65 13.69 15.52 2.62
CA ASN A 65 13.08 16.77 3.08
C ASN A 65 12.18 16.57 4.30
N ILE A 66 11.56 15.39 4.40
CA ILE A 66 10.70 15.04 5.54
C ILE A 66 11.58 14.65 6.71
N THR A 67 12.57 13.78 6.49
CA THR A 67 13.53 13.36 7.52
C THR A 67 14.30 14.54 8.09
N ASN A 68 14.76 15.49 7.28
CA ASN A 68 15.46 16.70 7.76
C ASN A 68 14.57 17.62 8.60
N LYS A 69 13.25 17.59 8.39
CA LYS A 69 12.28 18.38 9.17
C LYS A 69 11.83 17.68 10.44
N VAL A 70 11.85 16.34 10.45
CA VAL A 70 11.42 15.53 11.60
C VAL A 70 12.59 15.24 12.54
N VAL A 71 13.78 15.00 11.99
CA VAL A 71 15.04 14.83 12.73
C VAL A 71 15.73 16.19 12.84
N VAL A 72 15.12 17.10 13.60
CA VAL A 72 15.76 18.34 14.04
C VAL A 72 16.29 18.09 15.44
N GLY A 73 17.56 17.67 15.53
CA GLY A 73 18.28 17.50 16.80
C GLY A 73 19.03 16.17 16.94
N ASP A 74 20.31 16.29 17.29
CA ASP A 74 21.16 15.30 17.99
C ASP A 74 21.45 13.94 17.33
N CYS A 75 21.92 13.91 16.08
CA CYS A 75 22.52 12.69 15.52
C CYS A 75 23.94 12.86 14.96
N ASP A 76 24.60 14.00 15.22
CA ASP A 76 25.98 14.26 14.78
C ASP A 76 27.06 13.68 15.71
N ASN A 77 26.69 13.02 16.80
CA ASN A 77 27.67 12.49 17.76
C ASN A 77 27.77 10.96 17.71
N GLY A 78 28.87 10.47 17.14
CA GLY A 78 29.51 9.23 17.59
C GLY A 78 29.28 7.98 16.74
N THR A 79 30.25 7.72 15.86
CA THR A 79 30.95 6.43 15.73
C THR A 79 30.14 5.16 16.03
N ASN A 80 29.56 4.57 14.98
CA ASN A 80 29.50 3.13 14.71
C ASN A 80 28.72 2.98 13.39
N GLY A 81 29.45 3.02 12.27
CA GLY A 81 28.89 2.82 10.94
C GLY A 81 28.35 1.41 10.82
N ILE A 82 27.02 1.27 10.78
CA ILE A 82 26.36 0.00 10.49
C ILE A 82 26.78 -0.42 9.06
N SER A 83 27.22 -1.67 8.90
CA SER A 83 27.64 -2.18 7.59
C SER A 83 26.47 -2.15 6.59
N SER A 84 26.78 -1.99 5.30
CA SER A 84 25.79 -2.03 4.22
C SER A 84 24.92 -3.30 4.25
N GLU A 85 25.46 -4.40 4.78
CA GLU A 85 24.76 -5.67 4.91
C GLU A 85 23.62 -5.61 5.96
N THR A 86 23.86 -4.95 7.09
CA THR A 86 22.84 -4.78 8.14
C THR A 86 21.73 -3.83 7.69
N PHE A 87 22.03 -2.81 6.87
CA PHE A 87 21.00 -1.95 6.28
C PHE A 87 20.05 -2.74 5.35
N LEU A 88 20.60 -3.62 4.50
CA LEU A 88 19.79 -4.48 3.63
C LEU A 88 18.87 -5.40 4.44
N LYS A 89 19.33 -5.91 5.59
CA LYS A 89 18.49 -6.72 6.50
C LYS A 89 17.31 -5.92 7.06
N PHE A 90 17.50 -4.65 7.43
CA PHE A 90 16.38 -3.80 7.86
C PHE A 90 15.39 -3.48 6.74
N GLU A 91 15.87 -3.26 5.52
CA GLU A 91 15.01 -3.07 4.34
C GLU A 91 14.18 -4.33 4.04
N GLN A 92 14.79 -5.51 4.16
CA GLN A 92 14.09 -6.79 4.07
C GLN A 92 13.01 -6.91 5.16
N ILE A 93 13.34 -6.61 6.42
CA ILE A 93 12.37 -6.69 7.53
C ILE A 93 11.19 -5.74 7.29
N ALA A 94 11.45 -4.48 6.90
CA ALA A 94 10.39 -3.50 6.67
C ALA A 94 9.46 -3.91 5.51
N LEU A 95 10.02 -4.42 4.42
CA LEU A 95 9.25 -4.93 3.28
C LEU A 95 8.48 -6.21 3.63
N SER A 96 9.04 -7.09 4.46
CA SER A 96 8.35 -8.28 4.96
C SER A 96 7.17 -7.93 5.87
N VAL A 97 7.35 -6.98 6.80
CA VAL A 97 6.27 -6.49 7.68
C VAL A 97 5.15 -5.85 6.85
N LEU A 98 5.50 -5.08 5.81
CA LEU A 98 4.53 -4.56 4.86
C LEU A 98 3.80 -5.70 4.12
N GLY A 99 4.52 -6.71 3.65
CA GLY A 99 3.93 -7.89 3.04
C GLY A 99 2.91 -8.59 3.96
N PHE A 100 3.25 -8.77 5.24
CA PHE A 100 2.35 -9.34 6.24
C PHE A 100 1.12 -8.47 6.50
N TYR A 101 1.29 -7.15 6.56
CA TYR A 101 0.16 -6.23 6.71
C TYR A 101 -0.82 -6.35 5.53
N LEU A 102 -0.31 -6.33 4.29
CA LEU A 102 -1.14 -6.51 3.09
C LEU A 102 -1.80 -7.90 3.04
N LEU A 103 -1.11 -8.93 3.54
CA LEU A 103 -1.66 -10.28 3.62
C LEU A 103 -2.83 -10.34 4.61
N PHE A 104 -2.65 -9.76 5.80
CA PHE A 104 -3.71 -9.70 6.80
C PHE A 104 -4.93 -8.92 6.26
N GLN A 105 -4.69 -7.79 5.60
CA GLN A 105 -5.74 -6.97 5.02
C GLN A 105 -6.51 -7.73 3.92
N SER A 106 -5.80 -8.33 2.96
CA SER A 106 -6.43 -9.11 1.89
C SER A 106 -7.20 -10.33 2.39
N ILE A 107 -6.72 -11.00 3.45
CA ILE A 107 -7.48 -12.07 4.12
C ILE A 107 -8.75 -11.51 4.76
N SER A 108 -8.66 -10.38 5.46
CA SER A 108 -9.83 -9.73 6.08
C SER A 108 -10.90 -9.34 5.05
N ASP A 109 -10.49 -8.77 3.92
CA ASP A 109 -11.39 -8.39 2.83
C ASP A 109 -12.01 -9.63 2.15
N LEU A 110 -11.23 -10.69 1.97
CA LEU A 110 -11.74 -11.94 1.41
C LEU A 110 -12.78 -12.58 2.34
N VAL A 111 -12.56 -12.54 3.65
CA VAL A 111 -13.54 -12.98 4.66
C VAL A 111 -14.79 -12.10 4.60
N PHE A 112 -14.65 -10.78 4.53
CA PHE A 112 -15.77 -9.85 4.43
C PHE A 112 -16.64 -10.11 3.20
N HIS A 113 -16.03 -10.19 2.01
CA HIS A 113 -16.75 -10.45 0.76
C HIS A 113 -17.40 -11.84 0.75
N THR A 114 -16.73 -12.85 1.30
CA THR A 114 -17.29 -14.20 1.43
C THR A 114 -18.49 -14.21 2.38
N ALA A 115 -18.39 -13.54 3.53
CA ALA A 115 -19.49 -13.42 4.49
C ALA A 115 -20.69 -12.66 3.90
N ALA A 116 -20.44 -11.55 3.20
CA ALA A 116 -21.47 -10.79 2.50
C ALA A 116 -22.18 -11.64 1.44
N PHE A 117 -21.44 -12.45 0.69
CA PHE A 117 -22.03 -13.38 -0.28
C PHE A 117 -22.87 -14.47 0.38
N VAL A 118 -22.38 -15.10 1.46
CA VAL A 118 -23.13 -16.11 2.20
C VAL A 118 -24.42 -15.52 2.76
N GLN A 119 -24.36 -14.32 3.34
CA GLN A 119 -25.53 -13.60 3.86
C GLN A 119 -26.52 -13.26 2.73
N ALA A 120 -26.05 -12.77 1.59
CA ALA A 120 -26.89 -12.53 0.42
C ALA A 120 -27.59 -13.83 -0.02
N LYS A 121 -26.86 -14.94 -0.16
CA LYS A 121 -27.42 -16.24 -0.53
C LYS A 121 -28.45 -16.75 0.49
N ALA A 122 -28.19 -16.57 1.79
CA ALA A 122 -29.09 -16.99 2.86
C ALA A 122 -30.39 -16.17 2.89
N ASN A 123 -30.31 -14.88 2.59
CA ASN A 123 -31.48 -13.99 2.55
C ASN A 123 -32.27 -14.10 1.24
N LEU A 124 -31.68 -14.65 0.17
CA LEU A 124 -32.29 -14.83 -1.15
C LEU A 124 -33.12 -16.13 -1.25
N SER A 125 -34.10 -16.29 -0.38
CA SER A 125 -35.23 -17.23 -0.59
C SER A 125 -36.30 -16.65 -1.54
N TYR A 126 -35.95 -15.64 -2.34
CA TYR A 126 -36.82 -15.02 -3.34
C TYR A 126 -36.16 -15.11 -4.71
N ASP A 127 -36.92 -15.58 -5.71
CA ASP A 127 -36.54 -15.76 -7.12
C ASP A 127 -35.99 -14.46 -7.74
N ILE A 128 -34.70 -14.18 -7.51
CA ILE A 128 -33.97 -13.22 -8.33
C ILE A 128 -33.44 -14.01 -9.54
N PRO A 129 -33.70 -13.55 -10.77
CA PRO A 129 -33.19 -14.21 -11.96
C PRO A 129 -31.68 -14.42 -11.83
N GLN A 130 -31.22 -15.63 -12.13
CA GLN A 130 -29.82 -16.06 -12.14
C GLN A 130 -28.98 -15.33 -13.21
N SER A 131 -29.19 -14.04 -13.43
CA SER A 131 -28.34 -13.22 -14.27
C SER A 131 -27.05 -12.88 -13.53
N GLY A 132 -26.15 -13.87 -13.52
CA GLY A 132 -24.71 -13.66 -13.55
C GLY A 132 -24.03 -13.29 -12.23
N ASN A 133 -23.43 -14.27 -11.57
CA ASN A 133 -22.09 -14.16 -11.00
C ASN A 133 -21.75 -12.87 -10.20
N LEU A 134 -22.62 -12.45 -9.28
CA LEU A 134 -22.43 -11.27 -8.41
C LEU A 134 -21.11 -11.27 -7.61
N LEU A 135 -20.54 -12.45 -7.33
CA LEU A 135 -19.24 -12.58 -6.65
C LEU A 135 -18.04 -12.40 -7.61
N ILE A 136 -18.11 -12.95 -8.82
CA ILE A 136 -17.01 -12.97 -9.79
C ILE A 136 -16.93 -11.64 -10.55
N LEU A 137 -18.04 -10.89 -10.61
CA LEU A 137 -18.11 -9.58 -11.26
C LEU A 137 -17.91 -8.40 -10.29
N ASN A 138 -17.74 -8.63 -8.97
CA ASN A 138 -17.43 -7.53 -8.05
C ASN A 138 -15.93 -7.15 -8.19
N PRO A 139 -15.61 -5.95 -8.72
CA PRO A 139 -14.22 -5.53 -8.92
C PRO A 139 -13.39 -5.53 -7.63
N GLU A 140 -14.03 -5.33 -6.48
CA GLU A 140 -13.38 -5.33 -5.16
C GLU A 140 -12.87 -6.72 -4.77
N PHE A 141 -13.60 -7.78 -5.16
CA PHE A 141 -13.17 -9.17 -4.91
C PHE A 141 -11.94 -9.52 -5.76
N ILE A 142 -11.93 -9.11 -7.04
CA ILE A 142 -10.77 -9.30 -7.93
C ILE A 142 -9.56 -8.51 -7.41
N ALA A 143 -9.76 -7.25 -6.97
CA ALA A 143 -8.71 -6.44 -6.37
C ALA A 143 -8.13 -7.11 -5.12
N THR A 144 -8.97 -7.70 -4.27
CA THR A 144 -8.54 -8.44 -3.07
C THR A 144 -7.68 -9.66 -3.43
N ILE A 145 -8.03 -10.41 -4.49
CA ILE A 145 -7.21 -11.55 -4.97
C ILE A 145 -5.84 -11.06 -5.46
N ILE A 146 -5.81 -9.98 -6.25
CA ILE A 146 -4.55 -9.40 -6.74
C ILE A 146 -3.68 -8.94 -5.57
N GLU A 147 -4.29 -8.30 -4.57
CA GLU A 147 -3.60 -7.83 -3.37
C GLU A 147 -3.04 -8.98 -2.54
N PHE A 148 -3.79 -10.09 -2.42
CA PHE A 148 -3.30 -11.31 -1.79
C PHE A 148 -2.07 -11.88 -2.50
N ILE A 149 -2.07 -11.89 -3.84
CA ILE A 149 -0.92 -12.31 -4.65
C ILE A 149 0.28 -11.38 -4.42
N PHE A 150 0.05 -10.05 -4.41
CA PHE A 150 1.12 -9.08 -4.13
C PHE A 150 1.69 -9.20 -2.72
N ALA A 151 0.84 -9.44 -1.73
CA ALA A 151 1.25 -9.65 -0.36
C ALA A 151 2.13 -10.90 -0.22
N PHE A 152 1.69 -12.03 -0.81
CA PHE A 152 2.49 -13.24 -0.90
C PHE A 152 3.83 -12.98 -1.61
N TRP A 153 3.79 -12.30 -2.75
CA TRP A 153 5.00 -11.99 -3.51
C TRP A 153 5.98 -11.15 -2.70
N LEU A 154 5.51 -10.14 -1.97
CA LEU A 154 6.33 -9.34 -1.06
C LEU A 154 6.96 -10.21 0.04
N ILE A 155 6.18 -11.03 0.73
CA ILE A 155 6.69 -11.87 1.84
C ILE A 155 7.77 -12.85 1.35
N PHE A 156 7.55 -13.52 0.21
CA PHE A 156 8.45 -14.58 -0.25
C PHE A 156 9.58 -14.11 -1.18
N LYS A 157 9.47 -12.94 -1.81
CA LYS A 157 10.46 -12.41 -2.77
C LYS A 157 11.11 -11.09 -2.32
N VAL A 158 10.96 -10.73 -1.05
CA VAL A 158 11.64 -9.58 -0.42
C VAL A 158 13.14 -9.51 -0.77
N GLU A 159 13.85 -10.63 -0.73
CA GLU A 159 15.30 -10.67 -1.04
C GLU A 159 15.60 -10.22 -2.47
N GLY A 160 14.78 -10.62 -3.44
CA GLY A 160 14.92 -10.24 -4.85
C GLY A 160 14.61 -8.78 -5.09
N ILE A 161 13.59 -8.24 -4.43
CA ILE A 161 13.25 -6.82 -4.49
C ILE A 161 14.41 -5.97 -3.95
N VAL A 162 14.95 -6.35 -2.79
CA VAL A 162 16.09 -5.66 -2.18
C VAL A 162 17.34 -5.75 -3.07
N ALA A 163 17.58 -6.88 -3.72
CA ALA A 163 18.69 -7.02 -4.67
C ALA A 163 18.54 -6.08 -5.89
N VAL A 164 17.33 -5.95 -6.44
CA VAL A 164 17.05 -5.03 -7.56
C VAL A 164 17.22 -3.57 -7.14
N VAL A 165 16.67 -3.19 -5.99
CA VAL A 165 16.80 -1.83 -5.44
C VAL A 165 18.27 -1.48 -5.20
N ASN A 166 19.05 -2.41 -4.66
CA ASN A 166 20.48 -2.20 -4.44
C ASN A 166 21.24 -2.04 -5.77
N LYS A 167 20.90 -2.84 -6.79
CA LYS A 167 21.50 -2.73 -8.13
C LYS A 167 21.23 -1.37 -8.77
N ILE A 168 20.02 -0.85 -8.66
CA ILE A 168 19.65 0.49 -9.16
C ILE A 168 20.43 1.58 -8.40
N ARG A 169 20.58 1.44 -7.08
CA ARG A 169 21.32 2.39 -6.24
C ARG A 169 22.81 2.44 -6.59
N MET A 170 23.40 1.30 -6.95
CA MET A 170 24.79 1.24 -7.42
C MET A 170 24.95 1.84 -8.82
N ALA A 171 23.97 1.66 -9.71
CA ALA A 171 24.01 2.20 -11.07
C ALA A 171 23.93 3.75 -11.12
N GLY A 172 23.22 4.39 -10.18
CA GLY A 172 23.09 5.85 -10.12
C GLY A 172 24.24 6.59 -9.42
N LYS A 173 25.29 5.88 -8.97
CA LYS A 173 26.48 6.47 -8.34
C LYS A 173 27.69 6.57 -9.27
N ASN A 174 27.58 6.07 -10.50
CA ASN A 174 28.57 6.20 -11.57
C ASN A 174 28.15 7.29 -12.54
#